data_AF-A0A6H5JM59-F1
#
_entry.id   AF-A0A6H5JM59-F1
#
_cell.length_a   1.000
_cell.length_b   1.000
_cell.length_c   1.000
_cell.angle_alpha   90.00
_cell.angle_beta   90.00
_cell.angle_gamma   90.00
#
_symmetry.space_group_name_H-M   'P 1'
#
loop_
_entity.id
_entity.type
_entity.pdbx_description
1 polymer ?
#
loop_
_entity_poly.entity_id
_entity_poly.type
_entity_poly.pdbx_seq_one_letter_code
_entity_poly.pdbx_strand_id
1 'polypeptide(L)'
;MNWVKCNIIEGFCPLSHGGKEWVRASLKLTALNNKAVKQVVVDMYAATASQYKMEMAAQIGGMRLLHLNRDLWVDKFSSLKCIGIRLFYIDRTWVLRSRLIAVRQFNPTKELLEDNRLLALLQKYLESVLEEYGLDVSLLFSATSDAGSDAFGTHVDPAKSRSPVVRKVIATVKMVMEHIRKSPRAKVSFAVVIGCGVTNVLEAVIVNRAAIDGVYTTEGKDSPLTSLTDEIDELFSIIKPAAQVIVKCQQTSVPTVQLAVLALAALKLTTLNVDSPLEILTPARKLAQAGTSGIGGRE
;
A
#
# COMPACT_ATOMS: atom_id res chain seq x y z
N MET A 1 -32.93 2.08 -16.38
CA MET A 1 -32.61 2.26 -14.94
C MET A 1 -31.21 2.88 -14.85
N ASN A 2 -31.06 4.04 -14.22
CA ASN A 2 -29.81 4.80 -14.23
C ASN A 2 -28.81 4.16 -13.24
N TRP A 3 -27.85 3.38 -13.77
CA TRP A 3 -26.89 2.59 -12.99
C TRP A 3 -26.14 3.42 -11.93
N VAL A 4 -25.70 4.62 -12.31
CA VAL A 4 -24.98 5.55 -11.42
C VAL A 4 -25.88 5.95 -10.26
N LYS A 5 -27.15 6.29 -10.56
CA LYS A 5 -28.10 6.72 -9.54
C LYS A 5 -28.38 5.59 -8.53
N CYS A 6 -28.69 4.39 -8.99
CA CYS A 6 -29.10 3.32 -8.07
C CYS A 6 -27.93 2.65 -7.32
N ASN A 7 -26.74 2.53 -7.93
CA ASN A 7 -25.67 1.74 -7.32
C ASN A 7 -24.59 2.62 -6.67
N ILE A 8 -24.22 3.74 -7.29
CA ILE A 8 -23.22 4.64 -6.71
C ILE A 8 -23.88 5.59 -5.73
N ILE A 9 -24.95 6.28 -6.14
CA ILE A 9 -25.56 7.35 -5.32
C ILE A 9 -26.43 6.74 -4.22
N GLU A 10 -27.45 5.95 -4.58
CA GLU A 10 -28.36 5.34 -3.61
C GLU A 10 -27.69 4.21 -2.80
N GLY A 11 -26.80 3.45 -3.42
CA GLY A 11 -26.05 2.36 -2.77
C GLY A 11 -24.75 2.80 -2.08
N PHE A 12 -24.40 4.10 -2.12
CA PHE A 12 -23.15 4.64 -1.57
C PHE A 12 -21.88 3.88 -2.00
N CYS A 13 -21.87 3.30 -3.21
CA CYS A 13 -20.74 2.52 -3.71
C CYS A 13 -19.66 3.43 -4.33
N PRO A 14 -18.37 3.07 -4.22
CA PRO A 14 -17.30 3.84 -4.87
C PRO A 14 -17.46 3.83 -6.39
N LEU A 15 -17.10 4.94 -7.06
CA LEU A 15 -17.13 5.05 -8.54
C LEU A 15 -16.36 3.92 -9.25
N SER A 16 -15.29 3.42 -8.63
CA SER A 16 -14.48 2.31 -9.13
C SER A 16 -15.24 0.98 -9.27
N HIS A 17 -16.41 0.83 -8.62
CA HIS A 17 -17.24 -0.37 -8.78
C HIS A 17 -17.83 -0.49 -10.19
N GLY A 18 -18.10 0.64 -10.87
CA GLY A 18 -18.70 0.62 -12.22
C GLY A 18 -17.79 0.13 -13.33
N GLY A 19 -16.49 0.17 -13.11
CA GLY A 19 -15.50 -0.30 -14.07
C GLY A 19 -15.29 -1.81 -14.05
N LYS A 20 -15.77 -2.51 -13.01
CA LYS A 20 -15.48 -3.93 -12.81
C LYS A 20 -16.50 -4.81 -13.52
N GLU A 21 -16.02 -5.72 -14.36
CA GLU A 21 -16.84 -6.61 -15.16
C GLU A 21 -17.77 -7.49 -14.31
N TRP A 22 -17.27 -8.03 -13.19
CA TRP A 22 -18.07 -8.86 -12.28
C TRP A 22 -19.20 -8.08 -11.59
N VAL A 23 -19.00 -6.78 -11.30
CA VAL A 23 -20.07 -5.92 -10.78
C VAL A 23 -21.15 -5.80 -11.84
N ARG A 24 -20.77 -5.50 -13.09
CA ARG A 24 -21.73 -5.40 -14.21
C ARG A 24 -22.50 -6.69 -14.45
N ALA A 25 -21.84 -7.85 -14.32
CA ALA A 25 -22.47 -9.16 -14.45
C ALA A 25 -23.47 -9.44 -13.31
N SER A 26 -23.14 -9.05 -12.07
CA SER A 26 -23.98 -9.28 -10.88
C SER A 26 -25.25 -8.42 -10.83
N LEU A 27 -25.30 -7.30 -11.56
CA LEU A 27 -26.48 -6.42 -11.63
C LEU A 27 -27.72 -7.07 -12.28
N LYS A 28 -27.55 -8.21 -12.93
CA LYS A 28 -28.66 -9.00 -13.48
C LYS A 28 -29.35 -9.87 -12.43
N LEU A 29 -28.79 -9.97 -11.23
CA LEU A 29 -29.34 -10.77 -10.13
C LEU A 29 -30.28 -9.89 -9.29
N THR A 30 -31.53 -10.29 -9.17
CA THR A 30 -32.50 -9.66 -8.26
C THR A 30 -32.21 -10.05 -6.81
N ALA A 31 -32.48 -9.11 -5.90
CA ALA A 31 -32.41 -9.20 -4.43
C ALA A 31 -31.74 -10.46 -3.84
N LEU A 32 -30.43 -10.39 -3.59
CA LEU A 32 -29.69 -11.44 -2.91
C LEU A 32 -29.95 -11.40 -1.39
N ASN A 33 -30.29 -12.55 -0.81
CA ASN A 33 -30.42 -12.67 0.63
C ASN A 33 -29.04 -12.61 1.30
N ASN A 34 -28.81 -11.61 2.15
CA ASN A 34 -27.54 -11.42 2.87
C ASN A 34 -27.06 -12.66 3.64
N LYS A 35 -27.97 -13.45 4.21
CA LYS A 35 -27.60 -14.69 4.92
C LYS A 35 -27.08 -15.74 3.94
N ALA A 36 -27.73 -15.89 2.79
CA ALA A 36 -27.30 -16.81 1.75
C ALA A 36 -25.95 -16.39 1.16
N VAL A 37 -25.74 -15.09 0.92
CA VAL A 37 -24.44 -14.57 0.44
C VAL A 37 -23.33 -14.87 1.45
N LYS A 38 -23.56 -14.63 2.74
CA LYS A 38 -22.56 -14.96 3.78
C LYS A 38 -22.22 -16.45 3.78
N GLN A 39 -23.22 -17.32 3.67
CA GLN A 39 -22.99 -18.76 3.61
C GLN A 39 -22.18 -19.15 2.37
N VAL A 40 -22.55 -18.65 1.20
CA VAL A 40 -21.82 -18.90 -0.06
C VAL A 40 -20.37 -18.42 0.02
N VAL A 41 -20.12 -17.24 0.62
CA VAL A 41 -18.74 -16.75 0.81
C VAL A 41 -17.92 -17.69 1.70
N VAL A 42 -18.51 -18.22 2.78
CA VAL A 42 -17.87 -19.20 3.66
C VAL A 42 -17.60 -20.51 2.91
N ASP A 43 -18.59 -21.02 2.17
CA ASP A 43 -18.47 -22.25 1.41
C ASP A 43 -17.41 -22.12 0.29
N MET A 44 -17.40 -20.99 -0.42
CA MET A 44 -16.39 -20.68 -1.43
C MET A 44 -15.00 -20.58 -0.82
N TYR A 45 -14.88 -19.97 0.37
CA TYR A 45 -13.60 -19.92 1.08
C TYR A 45 -13.13 -21.33 1.45
N ALA A 46 -14.00 -22.16 2.04
CA ALA A 46 -13.67 -23.53 2.43
C ALA A 46 -13.30 -24.41 1.22
N ALA A 47 -14.04 -24.29 0.11
CA ALA A 47 -13.74 -24.98 -1.13
C ALA A 47 -12.40 -24.54 -1.73
N THR A 48 -12.14 -23.23 -1.74
CA THR A 48 -10.88 -22.65 -2.23
C THR A 48 -9.69 -23.09 -1.37
N ALA A 49 -9.84 -23.09 -0.04
CA ALA A 49 -8.81 -23.56 0.89
C ALA A 49 -8.51 -25.05 0.67
N SER A 50 -9.55 -25.87 0.50
CA SER A 50 -9.42 -27.31 0.22
C SER A 50 -8.72 -27.56 -1.12
N GLN A 51 -9.10 -26.82 -2.16
CA GLN A 51 -8.43 -26.89 -3.46
C GLN A 51 -6.95 -26.52 -3.33
N TYR A 52 -6.62 -25.43 -2.64
CA TYR A 52 -5.22 -25.03 -2.44
C TYR A 52 -4.41 -26.03 -1.65
N LYS A 53 -5.00 -26.66 -0.63
CA LYS A 53 -4.36 -27.73 0.12
C LYS A 53 -3.97 -28.89 -0.80
N MET A 54 -4.87 -29.31 -1.70
CA MET A 54 -4.57 -30.36 -2.69
C MET A 54 -3.51 -29.92 -3.70
N GLU A 55 -3.61 -28.70 -4.24
CA GLU A 55 -2.66 -28.16 -5.21
C GLU A 55 -1.26 -28.04 -4.60
N MET A 56 -1.13 -27.55 -3.38
CA MET A 56 0.17 -27.40 -2.70
C MET A 56 0.78 -28.75 -2.38
N ALA A 57 0.00 -29.72 -1.90
CA ALA A 57 0.48 -31.09 -1.71
C ALA A 57 1.01 -31.69 -3.02
N ALA A 58 0.31 -31.45 -4.13
CA ALA A 58 0.74 -31.88 -5.45
C ALA A 58 1.99 -31.13 -5.93
N GLN A 59 2.08 -29.81 -5.76
CA GLN A 59 3.14 -29.01 -6.39
C GLN A 59 4.45 -28.99 -5.60
N ILE A 60 4.39 -28.98 -4.27
CA ILE A 60 5.58 -28.75 -3.42
C ILE A 60 6.41 -30.03 -3.24
N GLY A 61 5.82 -31.21 -3.44
CA GLY A 61 6.56 -32.48 -3.60
C GLY A 61 7.56 -32.80 -2.48
N GLY A 62 7.28 -32.35 -1.24
CA GLY A 62 8.17 -32.54 -0.08
C GLY A 62 9.42 -31.65 -0.05
N MET A 63 9.59 -30.71 -1.00
CA MET A 63 10.71 -29.78 -1.02
C MET A 63 10.45 -28.58 -0.09
N ARG A 64 11.47 -28.19 0.68
CA ARG A 64 11.46 -26.97 1.51
C ARG A 64 11.64 -25.73 0.62
N LEU A 65 10.57 -25.32 -0.05
CA LEU A 65 10.58 -24.18 -0.98
C LEU A 65 9.60 -23.07 -0.57
N LEU A 66 8.95 -23.21 0.59
CA LEU A 66 7.98 -22.22 1.06
C LEU A 66 8.71 -21.06 1.74
N HIS A 67 8.49 -19.86 1.23
CA HIS A 67 8.82 -18.62 1.91
C HIS A 67 7.54 -17.98 2.44
N LEU A 68 7.56 -17.62 3.72
CA LEU A 68 6.42 -16.98 4.39
C LEU A 68 6.64 -15.47 4.45
N ASN A 69 5.66 -14.68 4.03
CA ASN A 69 5.61 -13.25 4.37
C ASN A 69 4.51 -12.99 5.39
N ARG A 70 4.90 -12.33 6.49
CA ARG A 70 4.01 -11.90 7.57
C ARG A 70 3.93 -10.38 7.56
N ASP A 71 2.76 -9.86 7.18
CA ASP A 71 2.48 -8.43 7.18
C ASP A 71 1.60 -8.08 8.38
N LEU A 72 2.08 -7.22 9.27
CA LEU A 72 1.30 -6.68 10.39
C LEU A 72 0.95 -5.21 10.10
N TRP A 73 -0.31 -4.84 10.27
CA TRP A 73 -0.71 -3.43 10.15
C TRP A 73 -1.80 -3.05 11.14
N VAL A 74 -1.92 -1.75 11.39
CA VAL A 74 -3.02 -1.16 12.15
C VAL A 74 -3.89 -0.38 11.17
N ASP A 75 -5.17 -0.73 11.12
CA ASP A 75 -6.14 0.08 10.39
C ASP A 75 -6.36 1.40 11.15
N LYS A 76 -6.08 2.53 10.48
CA LYS A 76 -6.09 3.86 11.13
C LYS A 76 -7.49 4.33 11.53
N PHE A 77 -8.54 3.78 10.93
CA PHE A 77 -9.92 4.20 11.18
C PHE A 77 -10.57 3.39 12.30
N SER A 78 -10.37 2.08 12.29
CA SER A 78 -10.92 1.16 13.30
C SER A 78 -9.95 0.89 14.46
N SER A 79 -8.68 1.31 14.34
CA SER A 79 -7.58 0.97 15.26
C SER A 79 -7.33 -0.53 15.43
N LEU A 80 -7.89 -1.35 14.54
CA LEU A 80 -7.73 -2.79 14.58
C LEU A 80 -6.36 -3.20 14.06
N LYS A 81 -5.69 -4.07 14.80
CA LYS A 81 -4.47 -4.74 14.33
C LYS A 81 -4.88 -5.92 13.47
N CYS A 82 -4.25 -6.05 12.32
CA CYS A 82 -4.48 -7.11 11.37
C CYS A 82 -3.16 -7.78 11.01
N ILE A 83 -3.20 -9.08 10.81
CA ILE A 83 -2.10 -9.90 10.32
C ILE A 83 -2.50 -10.53 8.98
N GLY A 84 -1.65 -10.35 7.99
CA GLY A 84 -1.72 -11.01 6.69
C GLY A 84 -0.65 -12.07 6.60
N ILE A 85 -1.02 -13.27 6.16
CA ILE A 85 -0.09 -14.37 5.95
C ILE A 85 -0.12 -14.75 4.47
N ARG A 86 1.05 -14.64 3.84
CA ARG A 86 1.24 -14.92 2.42
C ARG A 86 2.34 -15.94 2.24
N LEU A 87 2.09 -16.89 1.34
CA LEU A 87 3.08 -17.87 0.92
C LEU A 87 3.65 -17.51 -0.44
N PHE A 88 4.95 -17.77 -0.58
CA PHE A 88 5.68 -17.74 -1.82
C PHE A 88 6.35 -19.09 -2.04
N TYR A 89 6.28 -19.60 -3.26
CA TYR A 89 6.97 -20.82 -3.66
C TYR A 89 7.20 -20.86 -5.16
N ILE A 90 8.14 -21.67 -5.59
CA ILE A 90 8.35 -21.98 -7.01
C ILE A 90 7.62 -23.29 -7.29
N ASP A 91 6.72 -23.29 -8.27
CA ASP A 91 6.00 -24.50 -8.64
C ASP A 91 6.86 -25.43 -9.53
N ARG A 92 6.31 -26.60 -9.87
CA ARG A 92 6.99 -27.58 -10.74
C ARG A 92 7.29 -27.07 -12.15
N THR A 93 6.65 -25.97 -12.56
CA THR A 93 6.89 -25.31 -13.86
C THR A 93 7.89 -24.16 -13.75
N TRP A 94 8.61 -24.04 -12.63
CA TRP A 94 9.58 -22.99 -12.35
C TRP A 94 8.99 -21.58 -12.32
N VAL A 95 7.71 -21.47 -11.95
CA VAL A 95 7.03 -20.17 -11.83
C VAL A 95 6.85 -19.79 -10.36
N LEU A 96 7.20 -18.55 -10.02
CA LEU A 96 6.92 -17.99 -8.70
C LEU A 96 5.40 -17.86 -8.50
N ARG A 97 4.89 -18.51 -7.45
CA ARG A 97 3.52 -18.38 -6.99
C ARG A 97 3.48 -17.57 -5.70
N SER A 98 2.51 -16.69 -5.61
CA SER A 98 2.17 -15.97 -4.37
C SER A 98 0.70 -16.19 -4.03
N ARG A 99 0.43 -16.53 -2.77
CA ARG A 99 -0.92 -16.79 -2.27
C ARG A 99 -1.11 -16.15 -0.90
N LEU A 100 -2.11 -15.28 -0.78
CA LEU A 100 -2.56 -14.75 0.50
C LEU A 100 -3.51 -15.77 1.11
N ILE A 101 -3.07 -16.45 2.18
CA ILE A 101 -3.82 -17.57 2.76
C ILE A 101 -4.64 -17.14 3.99
N ALA A 102 -4.27 -16.04 4.63
CA ALA A 102 -5.07 -15.47 5.71
C ALA A 102 -4.92 -13.95 5.78
N VAL A 103 -6.02 -13.28 6.09
CA VAL A 103 -6.05 -11.93 6.66
C VAL A 103 -6.94 -12.02 7.87
N ARG A 104 -6.41 -11.69 9.04
CA ARG A 104 -7.16 -11.85 10.27
C ARG A 104 -6.84 -10.73 11.26
N GLN A 105 -7.77 -10.50 12.17
CA GLN A 105 -7.60 -9.55 13.25
C GLN A 105 -6.67 -10.14 14.32
N PHE A 106 -5.69 -9.36 14.77
CA PHE A 106 -4.70 -9.73 15.77
C PHE A 106 -4.77 -8.79 16.98
N ASN A 107 -5.76 -9.03 17.85
CA ASN A 107 -5.97 -8.29 19.08
C ASN A 107 -5.85 -9.23 20.29
N PRO A 108 -4.62 -9.60 20.72
CA PRO A 108 -4.47 -10.41 21.92
C PRO A 108 -5.01 -9.66 23.15
N THR A 109 -5.79 -10.32 24.00
CA THR A 109 -6.27 -9.75 25.27
C THR A 109 -5.11 -9.57 26.24
N LYS A 110 -5.29 -8.74 27.27
CA LYS A 110 -4.27 -8.55 28.31
C LYS A 110 -3.93 -9.87 29.02
N GLU A 111 -4.94 -10.67 29.33
CA GLU A 111 -4.77 -12.01 29.93
C GLU A 111 -3.89 -12.93 29.05
N LEU A 112 -4.16 -12.96 27.74
CA LEU A 112 -3.37 -13.75 26.78
C LEU A 112 -1.89 -13.33 26.73
N LEU A 113 -1.60 -12.05 26.95
CA LEU A 113 -0.24 -11.49 26.97
C LEU A 113 0.47 -11.68 28.32
N GLU A 114 -0.27 -11.78 29.42
CA GLU A 114 0.26 -12.11 30.74
C GLU A 114 0.74 -13.57 30.78
N ASP A 115 -0.03 -14.47 30.16
CA ASP A 115 0.27 -15.91 30.12
C ASP A 115 1.27 -16.31 29.01
N ASN A 116 1.45 -15.47 27.99
CA ASN A 116 2.32 -15.78 26.85
C ASN A 116 3.08 -14.55 26.36
N ARG A 117 4.36 -14.74 25.99
CA ARG A 117 5.09 -13.72 25.22
C ARG A 117 4.40 -13.48 23.88
N LEU A 118 4.34 -12.22 23.44
CA LEU A 118 3.73 -11.82 22.15
C LEU A 118 4.19 -12.67 20.96
N LEU A 119 5.48 -13.02 20.92
CA LEU A 119 6.05 -13.88 19.88
C LEU A 119 5.44 -15.29 19.88
N ALA A 120 5.18 -15.87 21.05
CA ALA A 120 4.56 -17.18 21.18
C ALA A 120 3.10 -17.17 20.70
N LEU A 121 2.36 -16.08 20.95
CA LEU A 121 1.01 -15.91 20.40
C LEU A 121 1.01 -15.80 18.88
N LEU A 122 1.94 -15.00 18.33
CA LEU A 122 2.11 -14.89 16.87
C LEU A 122 2.49 -16.23 16.23
N GLN A 123 3.34 -17.02 16.89
CA GLN A 123 3.72 -18.35 16.42
C GLN A 123 2.52 -19.31 16.42
N LYS A 124 1.79 -19.43 17.54
CA LYS A 124 0.56 -20.23 17.62
C LYS A 124 -0.45 -19.85 16.54
N TYR A 125 -0.56 -18.56 16.28
CA TYR A 125 -1.44 -18.05 15.24
C TYR A 125 -1.01 -18.50 13.84
N LEU A 126 0.27 -18.37 13.54
CA LEU A 126 0.84 -18.82 12.28
C LEU A 126 0.65 -20.33 12.09
N GLU A 127 0.97 -21.12 13.10
CA GLU A 127 0.79 -22.58 13.09
C GLU A 127 -0.67 -22.95 12.81
N SER A 128 -1.63 -22.30 13.48
CA SER A 128 -3.07 -22.57 13.24
C SER A 128 -3.48 -22.28 11.79
N VAL A 129 -2.95 -21.21 11.20
CA VAL A 129 -3.25 -20.88 9.80
C VAL A 129 -2.59 -21.89 8.87
N LEU A 130 -1.35 -22.28 9.10
CA LEU A 130 -0.68 -23.27 8.25
C LEU A 130 -1.38 -24.64 8.32
N GLU A 131 -1.82 -25.06 9.51
CA GLU A 131 -2.54 -26.31 9.74
C GLU A 131 -3.85 -26.39 8.95
N GLU A 132 -4.61 -25.29 8.86
CA GLU A 132 -5.82 -25.22 8.03
C GLU A 132 -5.56 -25.59 6.56
N TYR A 133 -4.38 -25.22 6.04
CA TYR A 133 -3.94 -25.56 4.69
C TYR A 133 -3.16 -26.88 4.62
N GLY A 134 -3.07 -27.62 5.72
CA GLY A 134 -2.31 -28.86 5.82
C GLY A 134 -0.81 -28.67 5.64
N LEU A 135 -0.30 -27.49 5.97
CA LEU A 135 1.11 -27.16 5.88
C LEU A 135 1.79 -27.30 7.23
N ASP A 136 2.94 -27.96 7.21
CA ASP A 136 3.80 -28.04 8.38
C ASP A 136 4.89 -26.97 8.32
N VAL A 137 5.28 -26.45 9.49
CA VAL A 137 6.31 -25.42 9.62
C VAL A 137 7.67 -25.90 9.07
N SER A 138 7.96 -27.20 9.08
CA SER A 138 9.18 -27.78 8.53
C SER A 138 9.32 -27.66 7.01
N LEU A 139 8.24 -27.33 6.30
CA LEU A 139 8.26 -27.03 4.87
C LEU A 139 8.73 -25.59 4.58
N LEU A 140 8.74 -24.72 5.59
CA LEU A 140 9.24 -23.35 5.46
C LEU A 140 10.76 -23.35 5.35
N PHE A 141 11.27 -22.76 4.27
CA PHE A 141 12.69 -22.50 4.09
C PHE A 141 13.11 -21.18 4.77
N SER A 142 12.23 -20.18 4.73
CA SER A 142 12.49 -18.86 5.28
C SER A 142 11.20 -18.10 5.53
N ALA A 143 11.29 -17.03 6.30
CA ALA A 143 10.20 -16.10 6.52
C ALA A 143 10.71 -14.65 6.47
N THR A 144 9.92 -13.76 5.90
CA THR A 144 10.07 -12.31 6.01
C THR A 144 8.97 -11.79 6.92
N SER A 145 9.35 -10.95 7.87
CA SER A 145 8.41 -10.06 8.53
C SER A 145 8.99 -8.67 8.57
N ASP A 146 8.11 -7.70 8.73
CA ASP A 146 8.51 -6.40 9.22
C ASP A 146 9.22 -6.54 10.59
N ALA A 147 10.24 -5.72 10.80
CA ALA A 147 10.82 -5.53 12.12
C ALA A 147 9.89 -4.58 12.91
N GLY A 148 8.89 -5.12 13.63
CA GLY A 148 8.05 -4.30 14.51
C GLY A 148 8.87 -3.70 15.67
N SER A 149 8.66 -2.46 16.13
CA SER A 149 7.40 -1.74 16.35
C SER A 149 7.13 -0.49 15.49
N ASP A 150 8.02 -0.12 14.58
CA ASP A 150 7.87 1.00 13.66
C ASP A 150 8.14 0.48 12.26
N ALA A 151 7.09 0.32 11.44
CA ALA A 151 7.23 0.00 10.03
C ALA A 151 7.90 1.18 9.29
N PHE A 152 9.23 1.28 9.43
CA PHE A 152 10.10 2.02 8.55
C PHE A 152 9.99 1.42 7.15
N GLY A 153 9.04 1.92 6.36
CA GLY A 153 8.85 1.45 5.00
C GLY A 153 7.95 2.32 4.14
N THR A 154 7.08 3.13 4.76
CA THR A 154 6.34 4.18 4.02
C THR A 154 6.35 5.53 4.74
N HIS A 155 6.66 5.52 6.04
CA HIS A 155 6.79 6.71 6.86
C HIS A 155 8.27 6.92 7.16
N VAL A 156 8.97 7.71 6.33
CA VAL A 156 10.23 8.32 6.77
C VAL A 156 9.86 9.20 7.96
N ASP A 157 10.12 8.74 9.17
CA ASP A 157 9.95 9.58 10.35
C ASP A 157 10.98 10.71 10.24
N PRO A 158 10.55 11.96 10.05
CA PRO A 158 11.48 13.07 9.92
C PRO A 158 12.35 13.18 11.17
N ALA A 159 11.85 12.83 12.36
CA ALA A 159 12.62 12.87 13.60
C ALA A 159 13.81 11.91 13.59
N LYS A 160 13.78 10.87 12.74
CA LYS A 160 14.84 9.85 12.63
C LYS A 160 15.83 10.14 11.51
N SER A 161 15.60 11.18 10.68
CA SER A 161 16.64 11.68 9.79
C SER A 161 17.80 12.22 10.61
N ARG A 162 19.04 11.88 10.26
CA ARG A 162 20.24 12.44 10.92
C ARG A 162 20.51 13.89 10.50
N SER A 163 19.99 14.35 9.37
CA SER A 163 20.22 15.71 8.85
C SER A 163 19.23 16.75 9.44
N PRO A 164 19.71 17.76 10.20
CA PRO A 164 18.85 18.80 10.76
C PRO A 164 18.14 19.64 9.69
N VAL A 165 18.78 19.84 8.54
CA VAL A 165 18.21 20.57 7.40
C VAL A 165 16.99 19.83 6.85
N VAL A 166 17.12 18.53 6.59
CA VAL A 166 16.01 17.69 6.11
C VAL A 166 14.86 17.67 7.11
N ARG A 167 15.17 17.61 8.42
CA ARG A 167 14.13 17.67 9.47
C ARG A 167 13.36 18.98 9.42
N LYS A 168 14.06 20.10 9.28
CA LYS A 168 13.46 21.44 9.18
C LYS A 168 12.55 21.54 7.96
N VAL A 169 13.02 21.14 6.78
CA VAL A 169 12.24 21.18 5.53
C VAL A 169 10.96 20.35 5.67
N ILE A 170 11.06 19.10 6.12
CA ILE A 170 9.89 18.22 6.25
C ILE A 170 8.92 18.75 7.32
N ALA A 171 9.42 19.30 8.42
CA ALA A 171 8.58 19.90 9.46
C ALA A 171 7.80 21.11 8.93
N THR A 172 8.46 22.01 8.18
CA THR A 172 7.82 23.16 7.54
C THR A 172 6.77 22.72 6.54
N VAL A 173 7.09 21.75 5.68
CA VAL A 173 6.15 21.16 4.71
C VAL A 173 4.91 20.59 5.42
N LYS A 174 5.09 19.82 6.49
CA LYS A 174 3.97 19.27 7.27
C LYS A 174 3.12 20.37 7.92
N MET A 175 3.77 21.39 8.47
CA MET A 175 3.08 22.54 9.08
C MET A 175 2.20 23.26 8.05
N VAL A 176 2.75 23.54 6.87
CA VAL A 176 2.02 24.20 5.78
C VAL A 176 0.86 23.32 5.31
N MET A 177 1.08 22.03 5.08
CA MET A 177 0.01 21.11 4.68
C MET A 177 -1.11 21.01 5.72
N GLU A 178 -0.77 21.03 7.01
CA GLU A 178 -1.75 21.04 8.10
C GLU A 178 -2.54 22.35 8.16
N HIS A 179 -1.89 23.49 7.91
CA HIS A 179 -2.53 24.79 7.78
C HIS A 179 -3.52 24.80 6.61
N ILE A 180 -3.07 24.38 5.42
CA ILE A 180 -3.91 24.25 4.22
C ILE A 180 -5.09 23.32 4.50
N ARG A 181 -4.88 22.16 5.13
CA ARG A 181 -5.96 21.22 5.50
C ARG A 181 -7.03 21.85 6.39
N LYS A 182 -6.62 22.70 7.33
CA LYS A 182 -7.52 23.41 8.25
C LYS A 182 -8.18 24.63 7.63
N SER A 183 -7.60 25.18 6.55
CA SER A 183 -8.13 26.36 5.87
C SER A 183 -9.50 26.06 5.24
N PRO A 184 -10.56 26.80 5.59
CA PRO A 184 -11.88 26.65 4.96
C PRO A 184 -11.85 26.84 3.45
N ARG A 185 -10.86 27.61 2.95
CA ARG A 185 -10.69 27.99 1.55
C ARG A 185 -9.98 26.92 0.70
N ALA A 186 -9.32 25.94 1.32
CA ALA A 186 -8.59 24.89 0.61
C ALA A 186 -9.43 23.64 0.26
N LYS A 187 -10.66 23.54 0.78
CA LYS A 187 -11.49 22.32 0.71
C LYS A 187 -11.90 21.91 -0.71
N VAL A 188 -11.85 22.81 -1.69
CA VAL A 188 -12.25 22.52 -3.08
C VAL A 188 -11.08 22.07 -3.96
N SER A 189 -9.83 22.40 -3.60
CA SER A 189 -8.65 22.19 -4.48
C SER A 189 -7.69 21.09 -3.99
N PHE A 190 -7.73 20.70 -2.71
CA PHE A 190 -6.74 19.78 -2.10
C PHE A 190 -7.27 18.41 -1.71
N ALA A 191 -8.48 18.03 -2.14
CA ALA A 191 -9.16 16.82 -1.68
C ALA A 191 -8.47 15.48 -2.05
N VAL A 192 -7.39 15.48 -2.84
CA VAL A 192 -6.89 14.26 -3.49
C VAL A 192 -5.49 13.79 -3.07
N VAL A 193 -4.69 14.54 -2.31
CA VAL A 193 -3.30 14.09 -2.02
C VAL A 193 -2.94 14.19 -0.55
N ILE A 194 -3.50 13.27 0.25
CA ILE A 194 -2.95 12.94 1.57
C ILE A 194 -2.50 11.48 1.53
N GLY A 195 -1.37 11.25 0.86
CA GLY A 195 -0.66 9.97 0.95
C GLY A 195 0.13 9.91 2.26
N CYS A 196 0.12 8.77 2.95
CA CYS A 196 0.75 8.58 4.26
C CYS A 196 2.29 8.50 4.24
N GLY A 197 2.98 9.12 3.28
CA GLY A 197 4.44 9.05 3.15
C GLY A 197 5.07 10.35 2.67
N VAL A 198 6.30 10.62 3.12
CA VAL A 198 7.03 11.89 2.86
C VAL A 198 7.11 12.20 1.36
N THR A 199 7.35 11.19 0.52
CA THR A 199 7.37 11.35 -0.95
C THR A 199 6.07 11.92 -1.50
N ASN A 200 4.92 11.43 -1.06
CA ASN A 200 3.61 11.87 -1.54
C ASN A 200 3.29 13.29 -1.05
N VAL A 201 3.74 13.65 0.15
CA VAL A 201 3.56 15.00 0.69
C VAL A 201 4.41 16.00 -0.09
N LEU A 202 5.68 15.68 -0.35
CA LEU A 202 6.56 16.52 -1.18
C LEU A 202 5.99 16.65 -2.60
N GLU A 203 5.56 15.55 -3.21
CA GLU A 203 4.91 15.57 -4.53
C GLU A 203 3.66 16.46 -4.55
N ALA A 204 2.81 16.37 -3.53
CA ALA A 204 1.62 17.21 -3.40
C ALA A 204 1.98 18.70 -3.31
N VAL A 205 3.02 19.05 -2.55
CA VAL A 205 3.50 20.42 -2.41
C VAL A 205 4.01 20.95 -3.75
N ILE A 206 4.84 20.18 -4.45
CA ILE A 206 5.43 20.60 -5.72
C ILE A 206 4.32 20.81 -6.77
N VAL A 207 3.40 19.86 -6.91
CA VAL A 207 2.32 19.93 -7.91
C VAL A 207 1.37 21.10 -7.65
N ASN A 208 1.11 21.41 -6.37
CA ASN A 208 0.12 22.41 -5.97
C ASN A 208 0.73 23.72 -5.45
N ARG A 209 2.03 23.98 -5.69
CA ARG A 209 2.76 25.13 -5.13
C ARG A 209 2.03 26.46 -5.33
N ALA A 210 1.62 26.76 -6.56
CA ALA A 210 0.86 27.98 -6.87
C ALA A 210 -0.47 28.10 -6.09
N ALA A 211 -1.17 27.00 -5.84
CA ALA A 211 -2.40 27.01 -5.07
C ALA A 211 -2.15 27.19 -3.57
N ILE A 212 -1.06 26.60 -3.04
CA ILE A 212 -0.63 26.81 -1.65
C ILE A 212 -0.28 28.29 -1.45
N ASP A 213 0.55 28.85 -2.34
CA ASP A 213 0.98 30.25 -2.25
C ASP A 213 -0.22 31.20 -2.36
N GLY A 214 -1.18 30.90 -3.25
CA GLY A 214 -2.43 31.65 -3.34
C GLY A 214 -3.21 31.71 -2.01
N VAL A 215 -3.25 30.63 -1.22
CA VAL A 215 -3.90 30.65 0.10
C VAL A 215 -3.18 31.62 1.03
N TYR A 216 -1.85 31.55 1.13
CA TYR A 216 -1.06 32.45 1.98
C TYR A 216 -1.19 33.91 1.56
N THR A 217 -1.13 34.20 0.26
CA THR A 217 -1.34 35.55 -0.29
C THR A 217 -2.71 36.11 0.10
N THR A 218 -3.78 35.30 0.03
CA THR A 218 -5.12 35.75 0.46
C THR A 218 -5.26 35.95 1.97
N GLU A 219 -4.34 35.40 2.76
CA GLU A 219 -4.24 35.61 4.20
C GLU A 219 -3.29 36.77 4.55
N GLY A 220 -2.73 37.46 3.55
CA GLY A 220 -1.77 38.56 3.73
C GLY A 220 -0.43 38.11 4.30
N LYS A 221 -0.04 36.86 4.05
CA LYS A 221 1.21 36.25 4.54
C LYS A 221 2.01 35.68 3.38
N ASP A 222 3.32 35.62 3.56
CA ASP A 222 4.18 34.85 2.66
C ASP A 222 4.14 33.37 3.01
N SER A 223 4.19 32.52 1.98
CA SER A 223 4.27 31.07 2.11
C SER A 223 5.62 30.69 2.73
N PRO A 224 5.65 29.93 3.84
CA PRO A 224 6.90 29.43 4.42
C PRO A 224 7.69 28.49 3.49
N LEU A 225 7.09 28.06 2.37
CA LEU A 225 7.71 27.18 1.39
C LEU A 225 8.49 27.94 0.32
N THR A 226 8.23 29.24 0.12
CA THR A 226 8.87 30.03 -0.94
C THR A 226 10.39 29.97 -0.84
N SER A 227 10.91 30.14 0.38
CA SER A 227 12.34 30.10 0.67
C SER A 227 12.95 28.70 0.75
N LEU A 228 12.15 27.64 0.54
CA LEU A 228 12.57 26.24 0.62
C LEU A 228 12.31 25.48 -0.68
N THR A 229 12.06 26.22 -1.77
CA THR A 229 11.67 25.67 -3.07
C THR A 229 12.69 24.66 -3.58
N ASP A 230 13.95 25.06 -3.61
CA ASP A 230 15.04 24.25 -4.15
C ASP A 230 15.28 23.02 -3.26
N GLU A 231 15.30 23.18 -1.93
CA GLU A 231 15.49 22.08 -0.99
C GLU A 231 14.35 21.06 -1.03
N ILE A 232 13.10 21.50 -1.30
CA ILE A 232 11.95 20.61 -1.48
C ILE A 232 12.11 19.79 -2.76
N ASP A 233 12.53 20.43 -3.85
CA ASP A 233 12.67 19.81 -5.17
C ASP A 233 13.84 18.81 -5.18
N GLU A 234 14.98 19.17 -4.57
CA GLU A 234 16.12 18.27 -4.36
C GLU A 234 15.75 17.08 -3.47
N LEU A 235 15.10 17.33 -2.32
CA LEU A 235 14.72 16.28 -1.38
C LEU A 235 13.72 15.30 -2.02
N PHE A 236 12.77 15.81 -2.81
CA PHE A 236 11.88 14.97 -3.58
C PHE A 236 12.64 14.10 -4.60
N SER A 237 13.60 14.70 -5.30
CA SER A 237 14.41 14.04 -6.32
C SER A 237 15.29 12.92 -5.77
N ILE A 238 15.72 13.03 -4.51
CA ILE A 238 16.46 11.97 -3.79
C ILE A 238 15.51 10.88 -3.29
N ILE A 239 14.38 11.27 -2.67
CA ILE A 239 13.49 10.31 -1.99
C ILE A 239 12.64 9.52 -3.00
N LYS A 240 12.22 10.11 -4.12
CA LYS A 240 11.30 9.49 -5.07
C LYS A 240 11.88 8.21 -5.70
N PRO A 241 13.13 8.18 -6.20
CA PRO A 241 13.75 6.96 -6.69
C PRO A 241 13.85 5.87 -5.62
N ALA A 242 14.23 6.22 -4.38
CA ALA A 242 14.27 5.27 -3.27
C ALA A 242 12.87 4.66 -2.98
N ALA A 243 11.82 5.48 -3.00
CA ALA A 243 10.45 5.01 -2.85
C ALA A 243 10.02 4.07 -4.00
N GLN A 244 10.50 4.30 -5.23
CA GLN A 244 10.24 3.39 -6.36
C GLN A 244 10.94 2.04 -6.18
N VAL A 245 12.14 2.01 -5.59
CA VAL A 245 12.80 0.73 -5.23
C VAL A 245 11.92 -0.06 -4.27
N ILE A 246 11.37 0.59 -3.24
CA ILE A 246 10.46 -0.06 -2.27
C ILE A 246 9.25 -0.67 -2.99
N VAL A 247 8.61 0.07 -3.90
CA VAL A 247 7.46 -0.42 -4.68
C VAL A 247 7.84 -1.65 -5.52
N LYS A 248 9.03 -1.66 -6.13
CA LYS A 248 9.54 -2.83 -6.87
C LYS A 248 9.75 -4.03 -5.93
N CYS A 249 10.29 -3.81 -4.74
CA CYS A 249 10.51 -4.86 -3.75
C CYS A 249 9.22 -5.49 -3.21
N GLN A 250 8.10 -4.75 -3.24
CA GLN A 250 6.79 -5.20 -2.78
C GLN A 250 6.00 -6.01 -3.81
N GLN A 251 6.51 -6.17 -5.04
CA GLN A 251 5.85 -6.97 -6.05
C GLN A 251 5.80 -8.44 -5.63
N THR A 252 4.65 -9.09 -5.86
CA THR A 252 4.46 -10.50 -5.48
C THR A 252 4.40 -11.45 -6.66
N SER A 253 4.46 -10.92 -7.89
CA SER A 253 4.32 -11.67 -9.14
C SER A 253 5.66 -12.04 -9.79
N VAL A 254 6.77 -11.49 -9.29
CA VAL A 254 8.12 -11.70 -9.84
C VAL A 254 9.14 -11.85 -8.71
N PRO A 255 10.28 -12.53 -8.94
CA PRO A 255 11.36 -12.58 -7.96
C PRO A 255 11.94 -11.18 -7.69
N THR A 256 11.74 -10.65 -6.48
CA THR A 256 12.09 -9.26 -6.16
C THR A 256 13.50 -9.08 -5.61
N VAL A 257 14.14 -10.12 -5.06
CA VAL A 257 15.47 -10.00 -4.44
C VAL A 257 16.53 -9.53 -5.44
N GLN A 258 16.59 -10.15 -6.62
CA GLN A 258 17.52 -9.73 -7.68
C GLN A 258 17.19 -8.32 -8.18
N LEU A 259 15.90 -8.02 -8.38
CA LEU A 259 15.45 -6.69 -8.79
C LEU A 259 15.80 -5.62 -7.76
N ALA A 260 15.73 -5.93 -6.47
CA ALA A 260 16.09 -5.04 -5.38
C ALA A 260 17.59 -4.70 -5.43
N VAL A 261 18.46 -5.70 -5.59
CA VAL A 261 19.91 -5.50 -5.69
C VAL A 261 20.26 -4.63 -6.90
N LEU A 262 19.70 -4.94 -8.08
CA LEU A 262 19.92 -4.14 -9.28
C LEU A 262 19.40 -2.70 -9.13
N ALA A 263 18.23 -2.53 -8.50
CA ALA A 263 17.64 -1.22 -8.28
C ALA A 263 18.45 -0.39 -7.25
N LEU A 264 19.00 -1.02 -6.22
CA LEU A 264 19.90 -0.37 -5.26
C LEU A 264 21.23 0.03 -5.90
N ALA A 265 21.80 -0.83 -6.74
CA ALA A 265 23.01 -0.52 -7.51
C ALA A 265 22.77 0.66 -8.45
N ALA A 266 21.65 0.66 -9.18
CA ALA A 266 21.26 1.78 -10.04
C ALA A 266 21.10 3.07 -9.22
N LEU A 267 20.37 3.03 -8.09
CA LEU A 267 20.18 4.18 -7.21
C LEU A 267 21.52 4.76 -6.71
N LYS A 268 22.49 3.90 -6.40
CA LYS A 268 23.83 4.30 -5.97
C LYS A 268 24.63 4.97 -7.09
N LEU A 269 24.54 4.45 -8.31
CA LEU A 269 25.28 4.94 -9.47
C LEU A 269 24.68 6.21 -10.08
N THR A 270 23.39 6.45 -9.86
CA THR A 270 22.67 7.63 -10.38
C THR A 270 22.39 8.65 -9.26
N THR A 271 21.29 8.51 -8.55
CA THR A 271 20.75 9.53 -7.62
C THR A 271 21.64 9.78 -6.41
N LEU A 272 22.32 8.75 -5.90
CA LEU A 272 23.19 8.86 -4.72
C LEU A 272 24.67 8.98 -5.09
N ASN A 273 24.98 9.23 -6.36
CA ASN A 273 26.34 9.45 -6.81
C ASN A 273 26.76 10.90 -6.50
N VAL A 274 27.62 11.06 -5.48
CA VAL A 274 28.09 12.38 -5.03
C VAL A 274 28.98 13.09 -6.06
N ASP A 275 29.52 12.36 -7.03
CA ASP A 275 30.39 12.91 -8.07
C ASP A 275 29.59 13.41 -9.28
N SER A 276 28.27 13.23 -9.29
CA SER A 276 27.38 13.66 -10.37
C SER A 276 26.35 14.68 -9.86
N PRO A 277 25.98 15.69 -10.68
CA PRO A 277 24.91 16.61 -10.30
C PRO A 277 23.60 15.84 -10.12
N LEU A 278 22.82 16.25 -9.11
CA LEU A 278 21.50 15.68 -8.87
C LEU A 278 20.55 16.06 -10.01
N GLU A 279 19.90 15.06 -10.60
CA GLU A 279 18.82 15.29 -11.56
C GLU A 279 17.54 15.70 -10.81
N ILE A 280 17.08 16.93 -11.03
CA ILE A 280 15.85 17.45 -10.39
C ILE A 280 14.62 16.88 -11.10
N LEU A 281 13.81 16.15 -10.34
CA LEU A 281 12.59 15.51 -10.82
C LEU A 281 11.40 16.47 -10.74
N THR A 282 10.74 16.71 -11.86
CA THR A 282 9.46 17.42 -11.92
C THR A 282 8.30 16.42 -11.88
N PRO A 283 7.46 16.40 -10.83
CA PRO A 283 6.31 15.51 -10.81
C PRO A 283 5.31 15.87 -11.90
N ALA A 284 4.90 14.88 -12.67
CA ALA A 284 3.85 15.07 -13.67
C ALA A 284 2.54 15.46 -12.96
N ARG A 285 1.89 16.55 -13.42
CA ARG A 285 0.50 16.81 -13.04
C ARG A 285 -0.33 15.60 -13.45
N LYS A 286 -0.87 14.86 -12.48
CA LYS A 286 -1.98 13.96 -12.75
C LYS A 286 -3.13 14.83 -13.23
N LEU A 287 -3.28 14.97 -14.55
CA LEU A 287 -4.57 15.30 -15.12
C LEU A 287 -5.55 14.34 -14.48
N ALA A 288 -6.53 14.88 -13.76
CA ALA A 288 -7.71 14.10 -13.38
C ALA A 288 -8.10 13.30 -14.62
N GLN A 289 -8.26 11.98 -14.50
CA GLN A 289 -8.71 11.14 -15.60
C GLN A 289 -10.07 11.65 -16.07
N ALA A 290 -10.05 12.63 -16.97
CA ALA A 290 -11.16 13.00 -17.81
C ALA A 290 -11.32 11.83 -18.76
N GLY A 291 -12.46 11.14 -18.63
CA GLY A 291 -12.77 9.99 -19.45
C GLY A 291 -12.65 10.36 -20.92
N THR A 292 -11.69 9.74 -21.61
CA THR A 292 -11.76 9.61 -23.06
C THR A 292 -12.66 8.42 -23.36
N SER A 293 -13.97 8.67 -23.27
CA SER A 293 -14.91 8.06 -24.21
C SER A 293 -14.70 8.77 -25.56
N GLY A 294 -14.20 8.04 -26.54
CA GLY A 294 -14.07 8.49 -27.92
C GLY A 294 -14.32 7.31 -28.85
N ILE A 295 -15.60 7.01 -29.05
CA ILE A 295 -16.11 6.20 -30.15
C ILE A 295 -16.04 7.04 -31.42
N GLY A 296 -15.63 6.43 -32.53
CA GLY A 296 -15.86 6.89 -33.91
C GLY A 296 -14.76 6.37 -34.84
N GLY A 297 -15.03 5.60 -35.89
CA GLY A 297 -16.27 5.17 -36.52
C GLY A 297 -15.93 4.16 -37.63
N ARG A 298 -16.96 3.47 -38.12
CA ARG A 298 -16.95 2.57 -39.28
C ARG A 298 -16.38 3.25 -40.52
N GLU A 299 -15.61 2.51 -41.30
CA GLU A 299 -16.09 1.93 -42.58
C GLU A 299 -15.83 0.41 -42.56
#